data_AF-A0A8C7JFA2-F1
#
_entry.id   AF-A0A8C7JFA2-F1
#
_cell.length_a   1.000
_cell.length_b   1.000
_cell.length_c   1.000
_cell.angle_alpha   90.00
_cell.angle_beta   90.00
_cell.angle_gamma   90.00
#
_symmetry.space_group_name_H-M   'P 1'
#
loop_
_entity.id
_entity.type
_entity.pdbx_description
1 polymer ?
#
loop_
_entity_poly.entity_id
_entity_poly.type
_entity_poly.pdbx_seq_one_letter_code
_entity_poly.pdbx_strand_id
1 'polypeptide(L)'
;MVFFPGELSMELLLVPSEESSGSGTQKLMCSGWGFNPKIKWLSGPEQRSAADNEIRMGEDGHVTLTSHITVTQQEWNEGKDFICEVDDKDLQKTVRKSTSLCTGSL
;
A
#
# COMPACT_ATOMS: atom_id res chain seq x y z
N MET A 1 -15.13 -6.07 -6.94
CA MET A 1 -14.77 -6.18 -5.51
C MET A 1 -16.05 -5.92 -4.73
N VAL A 2 -16.56 -6.91 -3.99
CA VAL A 2 -17.79 -6.74 -3.19
C VAL A 2 -17.40 -6.22 -1.81
N PHE A 3 -17.91 -5.04 -1.43
CA PHE A 3 -17.71 -4.49 -0.10
C PHE A 3 -18.78 -5.08 0.82
N PHE A 4 -18.37 -5.90 1.79
CA PHE A 4 -19.24 -6.33 2.87
C PHE A 4 -19.20 -5.26 3.98
N PRO A 5 -20.34 -4.75 4.47
CA PRO A 5 -20.35 -3.76 5.55
C PRO A 5 -19.69 -4.38 6.80
N GLY A 6 -18.60 -3.77 7.27
CA GLY A 6 -17.82 -4.23 8.43
C GLY A 6 -16.57 -5.07 8.13
N GLU A 7 -16.10 -5.12 6.89
CA GLU A 7 -14.86 -5.82 6.53
C GLU A 7 -13.68 -4.86 6.36
N LEU A 8 -12.55 -5.17 7.01
CA LEU A 8 -11.27 -4.52 6.75
C LEU A 8 -10.74 -5.03 5.41
N SER A 9 -10.54 -4.14 4.45
CA SER A 9 -10.04 -4.48 3.11
C SER A 9 -8.82 -3.64 2.76
N MET A 10 -8.00 -4.13 1.83
CA MET A 10 -6.86 -3.37 1.29
C MET A 10 -6.52 -3.71 -0.16
N GLU A 11 -5.95 -2.73 -0.85
CA GLU A 11 -5.33 -2.87 -2.17
C GLU A 11 -3.89 -2.35 -2.14
N LEU A 12 -3.04 -2.96 -2.95
CA LEU A 12 -1.65 -2.57 -3.14
C LEU A 12 -1.39 -2.58 -4.65
N LEU A 13 -1.00 -1.43 -5.20
CA LEU A 13 -0.87 -1.20 -6.62
C LEU A 13 0.46 -0.51 -6.96
N LEU A 14 0.99 -0.86 -8.12
CA LEU A 14 2.07 -0.14 -8.78
C LEU A 14 1.46 1.06 -9.50
N VAL A 15 1.90 2.27 -9.14
CA VAL A 15 1.46 3.48 -9.83
C VAL A 15 2.37 3.66 -11.05
N PRO A 16 1.86 3.57 -12.29
CA PRO A 16 2.64 3.91 -13.46
C PRO A 16 2.97 5.41 -13.39
N SER A 17 4.25 5.74 -13.49
CA SER A 17 4.67 7.13 -13.66
C SER A 17 4.30 7.54 -15.08
N GLU A 18 3.38 8.50 -15.24
CA GLU A 18 3.06 9.08 -16.56
C GLU A 18 4.36 9.63 -17.17
N GLU A 19 4.82 8.99 -18.25
CA GLU A 19 5.89 9.41 -19.16
C GLU A 19 7.36 9.19 -18.72
N SER A 20 7.93 8.05 -19.15
CA SER A 20 9.25 7.89 -19.81
C SER A 20 10.54 8.39 -19.13
N SER A 21 10.53 8.92 -17.92
CA SER A 21 11.72 9.62 -17.39
C SER A 21 12.55 8.68 -16.52
N GLY A 22 13.76 8.33 -16.97
CA GLY A 22 14.76 7.46 -16.34
C GLY A 22 15.23 7.84 -14.92
N SER A 23 14.31 8.04 -13.98
CA SER A 23 14.57 8.36 -12.58
C SER A 23 14.96 7.13 -11.76
N GLY A 24 14.85 5.92 -12.30
CA GLY A 24 15.21 4.69 -11.56
C GLY A 24 14.41 4.52 -10.27
N THR A 25 13.16 4.98 -10.23
CA THR A 25 12.25 4.81 -9.09
C THR A 25 10.87 4.39 -9.55
N GLN A 26 10.18 3.59 -8.74
CA GLN A 26 8.82 3.12 -8.92
C GLN A 26 7.97 3.64 -7.75
N LYS A 27 6.72 4.03 -7.99
CA LYS A 27 5.79 4.46 -6.94
C LYS A 27 4.82 3.33 -6.61
N LEU A 28 4.60 3.09 -5.32
CA LEU A 28 3.59 2.17 -4.81
C LEU A 28 2.49 2.94 -4.11
N MET A 29 1.26 2.45 -4.27
CA MET A 29 0.07 2.97 -3.62
C MET A 29 -0.60 1.83 -2.85
N CYS A 30 -0.90 2.07 -1.59
CA CYS A 30 -1.71 1.18 -0.77
C CYS A 30 -2.96 1.92 -0.31
N SER A 31 -4.14 1.34 -0.54
CA SER A 31 -5.39 1.84 0.03
C SER A 31 -5.94 0.83 1.01
N GLY A 32 -6.34 1.30 2.19
CA GLY A 32 -7.02 0.51 3.22
C GLY A 32 -8.41 1.09 3.50
N TRP A 33 -9.39 0.22 3.72
CA TRP A 33 -10.77 0.59 4.06
C TRP A 33 -11.19 -0.08 5.35
N GLY A 34 -11.73 0.70 6.28
CA GLY A 34 -12.17 0.23 7.59
C GLY A 34 -12.96 1.31 8.34
N PHE A 35 -13.00 1.25 9.67
CA PHE A 35 -13.54 2.32 10.53
C PHE A 35 -12.42 3.16 11.15
N ASN A 36 -11.30 2.54 11.50
CA ASN A 36 -10.13 3.19 12.08
C ASN A 36 -8.83 2.59 11.52
N PRO A 37 -8.64 2.60 10.19
CA PRO A 37 -7.49 1.97 9.55
C PRO A 37 -6.20 2.78 9.73
N LYS A 38 -5.08 2.08 9.86
CA LYS A 38 -3.73 2.61 9.93
C LYS A 38 -2.80 1.83 9.02
N ILE A 39 -2.15 2.52 8.10
CA ILE A 39 -1.18 1.93 7.19
C ILE A 39 0.23 1.97 7.79
N LYS A 40 0.94 0.84 7.67
CA LYS A 40 2.38 0.73 7.88
C LYS A 40 3.03 0.08 6.67
N TRP A 41 4.21 0.58 6.31
CA TRP A 41 5.03 0.01 5.26
C TRP A 41 6.21 -0.75 5.85
N LEU A 42 6.47 -1.94 5.33
CA LEU A 42 7.62 -2.76 5.69
C LEU A 42 8.40 -3.09 4.40
N SER A 43 9.72 -3.03 4.49
CA SER A 43 10.64 -3.46 3.43
C SER A 43 11.62 -4.46 4.04
N GLY A 44 11.34 -5.76 3.87
CA GLY A 44 12.03 -6.80 4.64
C GLY A 44 11.76 -6.65 6.15
N PRO A 45 12.79 -6.71 7.02
CA PRO A 45 12.62 -6.57 8.48
C PRO A 45 12.45 -5.12 8.95
N GLU A 46 12.67 -4.13 8.07
CA GLU A 46 12.66 -2.71 8.44
C GLU A 46 11.32 -2.04 8.14
N GLN A 47 10.93 -1.10 9.00
CA GLN A 47 9.77 -0.25 8.78
C GLN A 47 10.15 0.95 7.89
N ARG A 48 9.29 1.27 6.93
CA ARG A 48 9.50 2.35 5.96
C ARG A 48 8.53 3.50 6.21
N SER A 49 9.02 4.73 6.02
CA SER A 49 8.19 5.93 6.10
C SER A 49 7.38 6.09 4.81
N ALA A 50 6.10 6.45 4.96
CA ALA A 50 5.27 6.87 3.85
C ALA A 50 5.70 8.26 3.35
N ALA A 51 5.65 8.46 2.04
CA ALA A 51 5.90 9.77 1.44
C ALA A 51 4.71 10.72 1.65
N ASP A 52 3.50 10.18 1.58
CA ASP A 52 2.26 10.92 1.78
C ASP A 52 1.11 9.97 2.16
N ASN A 53 0.15 10.48 2.93
CA ASN A 53 -1.05 9.77 3.39
C ASN A 53 -2.30 10.63 3.19
N GLU A 54 -3.23 10.16 2.36
CA GLU A 54 -4.57 10.75 2.21
C GLU A 54 -5.59 10.01 3.06
N ILE A 55 -6.44 10.74 3.77
CA ILE A 55 -7.53 10.19 4.58
C ILE A 55 -8.86 10.71 4.04
N ARG A 56 -9.81 9.81 3.77
CA ARG A 56 -11.16 10.16 3.34
C ARG A 56 -12.18 9.45 4.21
N MET A 57 -13.18 10.17 4.67
CA MET A 57 -14.31 9.61 5.42
C MET A 57 -15.52 9.51 4.49
N GLY A 58 -16.09 8.31 4.37
CA GLY A 58 -17.34 8.06 3.68
C GLY A 58 -18.54 8.49 4.51
N GLU A 59 -19.67 8.75 3.86
CA GLU A 59 -20.93 9.06 4.55
C GLU A 59 -21.45 7.90 5.41
N ASP A 60 -21.03 6.68 5.10
CA ASP A 60 -21.35 5.46 5.84
C ASP A 60 -20.48 5.25 7.09
N GLY A 61 -19.58 6.18 7.38
CA GLY A 61 -18.66 6.13 8.51
C GLY A 61 -17.41 5.27 8.27
N HIS A 62 -17.26 4.67 7.09
CA HIS A 62 -16.00 4.00 6.74
C HIS A 62 -14.93 5.03 6.38
N VAL A 63 -13.71 4.76 6.80
CA VAL A 63 -12.52 5.54 6.50
C VAL A 63 -11.72 4.82 5.43
N THR A 64 -11.37 5.55 4.38
CA THR A 64 -10.37 5.16 3.37
C THR A 64 -9.07 5.86 3.69
N LEU A 65 -7.99 5.09 3.83
CA LEU A 65 -6.64 5.60 4.01
C LEU A 65 -5.81 5.17 2.80
N THR A 66 -5.24 6.13 2.08
CA THR A 66 -4.36 5.86 0.94
C THR A 66 -2.96 6.38 1.25
N SER A 67 -1.96 5.52 1.10
CA SER A 67 -0.56 5.83 1.41
C SER A 67 0.34 5.51 0.22
N HIS A 68 1.38 6.32 0.04
CA HIS A 68 2.33 6.17 -1.05
C HIS A 68 3.76 5.99 -0.55
N ILE A 69 4.52 5.13 -1.22
CA ILE A 69 5.98 5.06 -1.08
C ILE A 69 6.66 5.08 -2.44
N THR A 70 7.85 5.67 -2.49
CA THR A 70 8.73 5.63 -3.66
C THR A 70 9.84 4.64 -3.40
N VAL A 71 10.00 3.66 -4.27
CA VAL A 71 11.00 2.59 -4.18
C VAL A 71 12.02 2.80 -5.29
N THR A 72 13.30 2.64 -4.98
CA THR A 72 14.36 2.76 -5.98
C THR A 72 14.49 1.48 -6.78
N GLN A 73 14.96 1.58 -8.02
CA GLN A 73 15.26 0.44 -8.88
C GLN A 73 16.29 -0.48 -8.22
N GLN A 74 17.20 0.07 -7.41
CA GLN A 74 18.15 -0.74 -6.64
C GLN A 74 17.43 -1.61 -5.60
N GLU A 75 16.60 -1.03 -4.72
CA GLU A 75 15.84 -1.80 -3.72
C GLU A 75 14.91 -2.83 -4.40
N TRP A 76 14.33 -2.44 -5.54
CA TRP A 76 13.50 -3.30 -6.37
C TRP A 76 14.32 -4.48 -6.90
N ASN A 77 15.47 -4.23 -7.53
CA ASN A 77 16.39 -5.23 -8.10
C ASN A 77 17.05 -6.14 -7.05
N GLU A 78 17.19 -5.66 -5.82
CA GLU A 78 17.62 -6.48 -4.67
C GLU A 78 16.60 -7.57 -4.29
N GLY A 79 15.41 -7.58 -4.91
CA GLY A 79 14.36 -8.55 -4.65
C GLY A 79 13.67 -8.31 -3.30
N LYS A 80 13.69 -7.08 -2.80
CA LYS A 80 12.99 -6.73 -1.55
C LYS A 80 11.49 -6.80 -1.77
N ASP A 81 10.82 -7.50 -0.84
CA ASP A 81 9.37 -7.45 -0.73
C ASP A 81 8.95 -6.16 -0.02
N PHE A 82 8.02 -5.44 -0.63
CA PHE A 82 7.39 -4.27 -0.04
C PHE A 82 6.00 -4.65 0.44
N ILE A 83 5.82 -4.59 1.75
CA ILE A 83 4.58 -5.01 2.41
C ILE A 83 3.85 -3.76 2.88
N CYS A 84 2.59 -3.64 2.48
CA CYS A 84 1.65 -2.74 3.12
C CYS A 84 0.83 -3.53 4.13
N GLU A 85 0.84 -3.08 5.38
CA GLU A 85 0.01 -3.58 6.47
C GLU A 85 -1.05 -2.53 6.82
N VAL A 86 -2.31 -2.92 6.86
CA VAL A 86 -3.43 -2.10 7.34
C VAL A 86 -3.97 -2.71 8.63
N ASP A 87 -3.88 -1.94 9.71
CA ASP A 87 -4.42 -2.28 11.03
C ASP A 87 -5.69 -1.47 11.28
N ASP A 88 -6.79 -2.13 11.67
CA ASP A 88 -8.00 -1.46 12.12
C ASP A 88 -8.27 -1.82 13.58
N LYS A 89 -8.14 -0.82 14.45
CA LYS A 89 -8.26 -0.99 15.90
C LYS A 89 -9.69 -1.29 16.35
N ASP A 90 -10.68 -0.77 15.64
CA ASP A 90 -12.08 -0.89 16.02
C ASP A 90 -12.58 -2.29 15.62
N LEU A 91 -12.10 -2.80 14.48
CA LEU A 91 -12.34 -4.17 14.03
C LEU A 91 -11.41 -5.22 14.67
N GLN A 92 -10.32 -4.79 15.31
CA GLN A 92 -9.24 -5.65 15.82
C GLN A 92 -8.71 -6.61 14.75
N LYS A 93 -8.54 -6.10 13.52
CA LYS A 93 -8.09 -6.88 12.36
C LYS A 93 -6.88 -6.22 11.74
N THR A 94 -6.04 -7.06 11.13
CA THR A 94 -4.89 -6.62 10.36
C THR A 94 -4.87 -7.37 9.03
N VAL A 95 -4.72 -6.64 7.94
CA VAL A 95 -4.54 -7.19 6.59
C VAL A 95 -3.21 -6.74 6.04
N ARG A 96 -2.56 -7.59 5.23
CA ARG A 96 -1.28 -7.29 4.61
C ARG A 96 -1.23 -7.79 3.18
N LYS A 97 -0.63 -7.01 2.29
CA LYS A 97 -0.23 -7.45 0.94
C LYS A 97 1.21 -7.08 0.70
N SER A 98 1.92 -7.97 0.02
CA SER A 98 3.26 -7.71 -0.49
C SER A 98 3.23 -7.49 -1.99
N THR A 99 4.19 -6.71 -2.47
CA THR A 99 4.55 -6.64 -3.88
C THR A 99 6.06 -6.82 -3.99
N SER A 100 6.48 -7.48 -5.05
CA SER A 100 7.88 -7.66 -5.40
C SER A 100 8.06 -7.39 -6.89
N LEU A 101 9.29 -7.49 -7.39
CA LEU A 101 9.54 -7.64 -8.81
C LEU A 101 8.81 -8.90 -9.32
N CYS A 102 7.61 -8.73 -9.85
CA CYS A 102 7.12 -9.66 -10.85
C CYS A 102 8.07 -9.52 -12.03
N THR A 103 9.03 -10.44 -12.14
CA THR A 103 9.69 -10.76 -13.41
C THR A 103 8.56 -10.98 -14.39
N GLY A 104 8.31 -10.00 -15.26
CA GLY A 104 7.54 -10.24 -16.46
C GLY A 104 8.24 -11.38 -17.16
N SER A 105 7.70 -12.59 -17.04
CA SER A 105 8.15 -13.70 -17.86
C SER A 105 7.87 -13.28 -19.30
N LEU A 106 8.92 -13.43 -20.11
CA LEU A 106 8.94 -13.23 -21.56
C LEU A 106 7.69 -13.77 -22.26
#